data_AF-A0A381YG21-F1
#
_entry.id   AF-A0A381YG21-F1
#
_cell.length_a   1.000
_cell.length_b   1.000
_cell.length_c   1.000
_cell.angle_alpha   90.00
_cell.angle_beta   90.00
_cell.angle_gamma   90.00
#
_symmetry.space_group_name_H-M   'P 1'
#
loop_
_entity.id
_entity.type
_entity.pdbx_description
1 polymer ?
#
loop_
_entity_poly.entity_id
_entity_poly.type
_entity_poly.pdbx_seq_one_letter_code
_entity_poly.pdbx_strand_id
1 'polypeptide(L)'
;MKKIILLIVASLTFLTAEDVEIKSAGTNYNNGVVIKNSLDSVLVDIDGTGVMSIRGIPTAGATLRLFEAFGNGFSYLQLNPGVSLAENAIWNLSSAGGSGNMFLGFESGNAVLSSGAANVGLGYNAAKALTSGVRNVAMGYKALTAGTSANNNITIGYQAGDVLVTGQKNIIIGSDADPSAAAGENQIVIGFESVGTADNQVVLGNSSTTQWVPGSADATDLGST
;
A
#
# COMPACT_ATOMS: atom_id res chain seq x y z
N MET A 1 76.57 35.65 -4.64
CA MET A 1 75.81 34.39 -4.53
C MET A 1 74.55 34.52 -5.37
N LYS A 2 74.43 33.79 -6.48
CA LYS A 2 73.26 33.83 -7.37
C LYS A 2 72.14 33.00 -6.75
N LYS A 3 70.96 33.59 -6.52
CA LYS A 3 69.76 32.87 -6.05
C LYS A 3 69.10 32.20 -7.26
N ILE A 4 68.96 30.88 -7.21
CA ILE A 4 68.13 30.11 -8.14
C ILE A 4 66.69 30.23 -7.64
N ILE A 5 65.78 30.77 -8.47
CA ILE A 5 64.34 30.73 -8.22
C ILE A 5 63.80 29.55 -9.02
N LEU A 6 63.34 28.51 -8.32
CA LEU A 6 62.66 27.38 -8.93
C LEU A 6 61.18 27.73 -9.05
N LEU A 7 60.71 28.01 -10.28
CA LEU A 7 59.29 28.22 -10.57
C LEU A 7 58.66 26.87 -10.92
N ILE A 8 57.98 26.25 -9.96
CA ILE A 8 57.18 25.05 -10.21
C ILE A 8 55.80 25.51 -10.69
N VAL A 9 55.57 25.47 -12.00
CA VAL A 9 54.23 25.64 -12.58
C VAL A 9 53.56 24.26 -12.57
N ALA A 10 52.81 23.95 -11.51
CA ALA A 10 51.96 22.77 -11.53
C ALA A 10 50.69 23.11 -12.32
N SER A 11 50.66 22.73 -13.60
CA SER A 11 49.42 22.63 -14.36
C SER A 11 48.59 21.49 -13.73
N LEU A 12 47.58 21.82 -12.95
CA LEU A 12 46.53 20.84 -12.60
C LEU A 12 45.70 20.61 -13.87
N THR A 13 46.10 19.62 -14.66
CA THR A 13 45.16 18.96 -15.57
C THR A 13 44.21 18.15 -14.70
N PHE A 14 43.02 18.68 -14.41
CA PHE A 14 41.91 17.84 -13.96
C PHE A 14 41.57 16.92 -15.14
N LEU A 15 42.05 15.68 -15.07
CA LEU A 15 41.51 14.60 -15.88
C LEU A 15 40.01 14.56 -15.60
N THR A 16 39.20 14.53 -16.65
CA THR A 16 37.74 14.41 -16.59
C THR A 16 37.37 13.13 -15.85
N ALA A 17 37.22 13.21 -14.54
CA ALA A 17 36.48 12.23 -13.78
C ALA A 17 35.04 12.74 -13.70
N GLU A 18 34.08 11.92 -14.12
CA GLU A 18 32.67 12.15 -13.83
C GLU A 18 32.45 11.96 -12.32
N ASP A 19 32.98 12.87 -11.53
CA ASP A 19 32.91 12.79 -10.08
C ASP A 19 31.54 13.29 -9.62
N VAL A 20 30.86 12.44 -8.85
CA VAL A 20 29.69 12.84 -8.07
C VAL A 20 30.13 13.88 -7.04
N GLU A 21 29.75 15.14 -7.24
CA GLU A 21 30.12 16.23 -6.34
C GLU A 21 29.24 16.19 -5.08
N ILE A 22 29.81 15.80 -3.93
CA ILE A 22 29.13 15.86 -2.62
C ILE A 22 29.48 17.20 -1.96
N LYS A 23 28.55 18.15 -1.97
CA LYS A 23 28.72 19.44 -1.28
C LYS A 23 28.12 19.37 0.13
N SER A 24 28.93 19.60 1.15
CA SER A 24 28.40 19.94 2.48
C SER A 24 27.99 21.40 2.49
N ALA A 25 26.70 21.68 2.56
CA ALA A 25 26.20 23.05 2.64
C ALA A 25 26.54 23.68 4.01
N GLY A 26 27.07 24.90 3.96
CA GLY A 26 27.37 25.71 5.15
C GLY A 26 26.11 26.23 5.89
N THR A 27 26.36 27.09 6.88
CA THR A 27 25.65 27.24 8.17
C THR A 27 24.15 27.66 8.23
N ASN A 28 23.33 27.60 7.18
CA ASN A 28 21.90 27.98 7.28
C ASN A 28 20.97 26.98 6.59
N TYR A 29 19.96 26.44 7.31
CA TYR A 29 18.77 25.60 6.95
C TYR A 29 18.82 24.57 5.79
N ASN A 30 19.92 24.50 5.04
CA ASN A 30 20.16 23.71 3.85
C ASN A 30 21.29 22.69 4.09
N ASN A 31 21.48 22.22 5.33
CA ASN A 31 22.63 21.37 5.73
C ASN A 31 22.51 19.90 5.26
N GLY A 32 22.04 19.70 4.02
CA GLY A 32 21.83 18.43 3.38
C GLY A 32 22.99 17.89 2.56
N VAL A 33 22.90 16.61 2.17
CA VAL A 33 23.71 16.05 1.08
C VAL A 33 22.95 16.24 -0.23
N VAL A 34 23.50 17.04 -1.13
CA VAL A 34 22.94 17.27 -2.47
C VAL A 34 23.76 16.51 -3.50
N ILE A 35 23.15 15.56 -4.20
CA ILE A 35 23.77 14.87 -5.35
C ILE A 35 23.28 15.56 -6.62
N LYS A 36 24.19 15.97 -7.50
CA LYS A 36 23.86 16.66 -8.76
C LYS A 36 24.40 15.92 -9.98
N ASN A 37 23.81 16.16 -11.15
CA ASN A 37 24.39 15.74 -12.43
C ASN A 37 25.41 16.77 -12.96
N SER A 38 26.06 16.46 -14.07
CA SER A 38 27.06 17.32 -14.74
C SER A 38 26.51 18.64 -15.30
N LEU A 39 25.18 18.82 -15.29
CA LEU A 39 24.47 20.06 -15.66
C LEU A 39 23.98 20.84 -14.43
N ASP A 40 24.48 20.50 -13.24
CA ASP A 40 24.19 21.16 -11.96
C ASP A 40 22.71 21.03 -11.49
N SER A 41 21.96 20.08 -12.06
CA SER A 41 20.59 19.75 -11.64
C SER A 41 20.60 18.88 -10.38
N VAL A 42 19.74 19.19 -9.41
CA VAL A 42 19.61 18.47 -8.14
C VAL A 42 18.94 17.11 -8.37
N LEU A 43 19.68 16.02 -8.13
CA LEU A 43 19.19 14.64 -8.24
C LEU A 43 18.65 14.12 -6.89
N VAL A 44 19.29 14.51 -5.79
CA VAL A 44 18.89 14.16 -4.42
C VAL A 44 19.15 15.37 -3.53
N ASP A 45 18.17 15.77 -2.73
CA ASP A 45 18.30 16.77 -1.67
C ASP A 45 17.81 16.16 -0.34
N ILE A 46 18.68 16.05 0.66
CA ILE A 46 18.30 15.64 2.02
C ILE A 46 18.21 16.91 2.83
N ASP A 47 17.02 17.44 3.11
CA ASP A 47 16.94 18.71 3.85
C ASP A 47 17.44 18.57 5.30
N GLY A 48 17.70 19.71 5.95
CA GLY A 48 18.17 19.77 7.34
C GLY A 48 17.20 19.22 8.40
N THR A 49 16.05 18.66 7.98
CA THR A 49 15.08 17.98 8.85
C THR A 49 15.05 16.46 8.66
N GLY A 50 15.86 15.94 7.74
CA GLY A 50 15.99 14.50 7.46
C GLY A 50 15.04 13.99 6.38
N VAL A 51 14.37 14.89 5.63
CA VAL A 51 13.50 14.50 4.51
C VAL A 51 14.30 14.49 3.21
N MET A 52 14.27 13.35 2.50
CA MET A 52 14.93 13.17 1.21
C MET A 52 13.95 13.48 0.05
N SER A 53 14.17 14.58 -0.66
CA SER A 53 13.40 15.00 -1.84
C SER A 53 14.14 14.63 -3.13
N ILE A 54 13.60 13.66 -3.87
CA ILE A 54 14.16 13.20 -5.17
C ILE A 54 13.34 13.83 -6.29
N ARG A 55 13.85 14.90 -6.91
CA ARG A 55 13.14 15.64 -7.96
C ARG A 55 13.80 15.44 -9.32
N GLY A 56 13.49 14.31 -9.95
CA GLY A 56 13.85 14.10 -11.35
C GLY A 56 13.56 12.69 -11.84
N ILE A 57 12.44 12.50 -12.53
CA ILE A 57 12.26 11.32 -13.41
C ILE A 57 11.48 11.73 -14.69
N PRO A 58 12.11 12.38 -15.68
CA PRO A 58 11.38 12.84 -16.87
C PRO A 58 11.58 11.96 -18.13
N THR A 59 12.09 10.72 -18.01
CA THR A 59 12.23 9.82 -19.17
C THR A 59 11.55 8.48 -18.96
N ALA A 60 10.95 7.96 -20.05
CA ALA A 60 10.29 6.66 -20.06
C ALA A 60 11.29 5.56 -19.65
N GLY A 61 10.97 4.83 -18.58
CA GLY A 61 11.77 3.72 -18.07
C GLY A 61 12.69 4.04 -16.89
N ALA A 62 12.80 5.30 -16.47
CA ALA A 62 13.52 5.61 -15.22
C ALA A 62 12.66 5.22 -14.00
N THR A 63 13.27 4.52 -13.04
CA THR A 63 12.61 4.04 -11.81
C THR A 63 13.35 4.56 -10.60
N LEU A 64 12.61 5.01 -9.57
CA LEU A 64 13.16 5.27 -8.25
C LEU A 64 13.12 3.98 -7.44
N ARG A 65 14.28 3.56 -6.91
CA ARG A 65 14.43 2.42 -6.01
C ARG A 65 14.94 2.92 -4.66
N LEU A 66 14.13 2.79 -3.62
CA LEU A 66 14.53 3.04 -2.22
C LEU A 66 14.89 1.70 -1.59
N PHE A 67 16.13 1.56 -1.10
CA PHE A 67 16.63 0.33 -0.50
C PHE A 67 16.47 0.37 1.03
N GLU A 68 16.02 -0.73 1.62
CA GLU A 68 16.41 -1.09 2.99
C GLU A 68 17.09 -2.46 2.94
N ALA A 69 18.34 -2.54 3.40
CA ALA A 69 19.11 -3.78 3.37
C ALA A 69 19.03 -4.50 4.73
N PHE A 70 18.28 -5.60 4.80
CA PHE A 70 18.47 -6.66 5.80
C PHE A 70 18.47 -8.02 5.10
N GLY A 71 19.64 -8.70 5.07
CA GLY A 71 19.76 -10.13 4.78
C GLY A 71 19.46 -10.59 3.33
N ASN A 72 20.41 -11.31 2.73
CA ASN A 72 20.34 -12.10 1.48
C ASN A 72 19.17 -11.80 0.51
N GLY A 73 19.18 -10.61 -0.11
CA GLY A 73 18.29 -10.23 -1.21
C GLY A 73 18.14 -8.70 -1.34
N PHE A 74 17.83 -8.21 -2.55
CA PHE A 74 17.46 -6.80 -2.75
C PHE A 74 15.93 -6.66 -2.63
N SER A 75 15.44 -6.18 -1.49
CA SER A 75 14.06 -5.69 -1.36
C SER A 75 14.07 -4.18 -1.62
N TYR A 76 13.33 -3.73 -2.64
CA TYR A 76 13.23 -2.32 -2.98
C TYR A 76 11.78 -1.94 -3.26
N LEU A 77 11.37 -0.73 -2.85
CA LEU A 77 10.13 -0.15 -3.33
C LEU A 77 10.36 0.35 -4.76
N GLN A 78 9.71 -0.27 -5.75
CA GLN A 78 9.76 0.16 -7.16
C GLN A 78 8.58 1.10 -7.46
N LEU A 79 8.87 2.38 -7.70
CA LEU A 79 7.88 3.29 -8.27
C LEU A 79 8.04 3.30 -9.81
N ASN A 80 7.03 2.78 -10.51
CA ASN A 80 6.98 2.78 -11.97
C ASN A 80 6.52 4.15 -12.52
N PRO A 81 6.90 4.53 -13.75
CA PRO A 81 6.39 5.73 -14.39
C PRO A 81 4.85 5.77 -14.40
N GLY A 82 4.25 6.88 -13.96
CA GLY A 82 2.79 7.07 -13.94
C GLY A 82 2.10 6.80 -12.60
N VAL A 83 2.83 6.35 -11.57
CA VAL A 83 2.29 6.27 -10.19
C VAL A 83 2.24 7.69 -9.60
N SER A 84 1.06 8.31 -9.58
CA SER A 84 0.83 9.58 -8.88
C SER A 84 0.61 9.32 -7.39
N LEU A 85 1.47 9.88 -6.54
CA LEU A 85 1.19 10.00 -5.11
C LEU A 85 0.10 11.06 -4.96
N ALA A 86 -1.16 10.65 -4.80
CA ALA A 86 -2.21 11.60 -4.46
C ALA A 86 -1.80 12.39 -3.21
N GLU A 87 -2.18 13.67 -3.16
CA GLU A 87 -1.89 14.54 -2.01
C GLU A 87 -2.38 13.85 -0.72
N ASN A 88 -1.48 13.65 0.25
CA ASN A 88 -1.69 12.92 1.51
C ASN A 88 -1.74 11.37 1.45
N ALA A 89 -1.33 10.73 0.35
CA ALA A 89 -1.20 9.27 0.31
C ALA A 89 0.06 8.78 1.05
N ILE A 90 -0.11 8.29 2.28
CA ILE A 90 0.94 7.55 3.01
C ILE A 90 0.88 6.09 2.54
N TRP A 91 1.83 5.68 1.69
CA TRP A 91 2.09 4.27 1.40
C TRP A 91 2.83 3.65 2.59
N ASN A 92 2.07 3.26 3.61
CA ASN A 92 2.62 2.41 4.64
C ASN A 92 2.62 0.98 4.12
N LEU A 93 3.67 0.56 3.40
CA LEU A 93 3.96 -0.87 3.21
C LEU A 93 4.41 -1.44 4.56
N SER A 94 3.52 -1.42 5.55
CA SER A 94 3.82 -1.89 6.89
C SER A 94 4.01 -3.39 6.83
N SER A 95 5.07 -3.87 7.47
CA SER A 95 5.21 -5.24 7.95
C SER A 95 4.26 -5.48 9.14
N ALA A 96 3.00 -5.03 9.07
CA ALA A 96 2.01 -5.27 10.11
C ALA A 96 1.69 -6.78 10.15
N GLY A 97 2.39 -7.48 11.04
CA GLY A 97 2.24 -8.89 11.34
C GLY A 97 2.52 -9.84 10.17
N GLY A 98 2.78 -11.11 10.51
CA GLY A 98 3.04 -12.26 9.63
C GLY A 98 3.74 -12.03 8.28
N SER A 99 3.62 -13.01 7.38
CA SER A 99 4.22 -12.98 6.05
C SER A 99 3.17 -12.62 5.00
N GLY A 100 3.54 -11.81 4.00
CA GLY A 100 2.74 -11.62 2.78
C GLY A 100 1.49 -10.75 2.96
N ASN A 101 1.46 -9.85 3.95
CA ASN A 101 0.38 -8.87 4.10
C ASN A 101 0.61 -7.64 3.20
N MET A 102 -0.47 -7.00 2.74
CA MET A 102 -0.45 -5.71 2.03
C MET A 102 -1.53 -4.79 2.60
N PHE A 103 -1.12 -3.73 3.31
CA PHE A 103 -2.03 -2.75 3.88
C PHE A 103 -1.78 -1.35 3.30
N LEU A 104 -2.84 -0.62 2.94
CA LEU A 104 -2.79 0.74 2.45
C LEU A 104 -4.00 1.53 2.96
N GLY A 105 -3.77 2.67 3.61
CA GLY A 105 -4.80 3.50 4.26
C GLY A 105 -4.53 3.71 5.76
N PHE A 106 -5.04 4.80 6.32
CA PHE A 106 -4.86 5.11 7.75
C PHE A 106 -5.45 4.01 8.63
N GLU A 107 -4.65 3.52 9.59
CA GLU A 107 -4.96 2.40 10.51
C GLU A 107 -5.37 1.07 9.83
N SER A 108 -5.15 0.91 8.52
CA SER A 108 -5.36 -0.36 7.84
C SER A 108 -4.42 -1.43 8.39
N GLY A 109 -4.96 -2.58 8.83
CA GLY A 109 -4.19 -3.67 9.42
C GLY A 109 -3.42 -3.32 10.70
N ASN A 110 -3.79 -2.26 11.43
CA ASN A 110 -3.01 -1.73 12.55
C ASN A 110 -2.76 -2.74 13.69
N ALA A 111 -3.67 -3.68 13.91
CA ALA A 111 -3.60 -4.65 15.01
C ALA A 111 -2.95 -6.01 14.63
N VAL A 112 -2.48 -6.19 13.39
CA VAL A 112 -2.07 -7.52 12.89
C VAL A 112 -0.78 -7.99 13.58
N LEU A 113 -0.84 -9.16 14.22
CA LEU A 113 0.24 -9.79 14.96
C LEU A 113 1.11 -10.69 14.04
N SER A 114 2.25 -11.15 14.53
CA SER A 114 3.16 -12.06 13.79
C SER A 114 2.50 -13.36 13.30
N SER A 115 1.38 -13.76 13.89
CA SER A 115 0.58 -14.91 13.46
C SER A 115 -0.40 -14.62 12.32
N GLY A 116 -0.76 -13.35 12.06
CA GLY A 116 -1.68 -12.96 11.00
C GLY A 116 -0.95 -12.72 9.68
N ALA A 117 -1.31 -13.42 8.61
CA ALA A 117 -0.54 -13.50 7.37
C ALA A 117 -1.42 -13.57 6.11
N ALA A 118 -0.84 -13.23 4.96
CA ALA A 118 -1.47 -13.28 3.64
C ALA A 118 -2.77 -12.46 3.51
N ASN A 119 -2.87 -11.31 4.17
CA ASN A 119 -4.03 -10.41 4.15
C ASN A 119 -3.81 -9.22 3.21
N VAL A 120 -4.88 -8.72 2.62
CA VAL A 120 -4.91 -7.45 1.88
C VAL A 120 -5.89 -6.51 2.58
N GLY A 121 -5.47 -5.30 2.94
CA GLY A 121 -6.34 -4.27 3.49
C GLY A 121 -6.16 -2.91 2.81
N LEU A 122 -7.17 -2.42 2.11
CA LEU A 122 -7.14 -1.15 1.39
C LEU A 122 -8.27 -0.22 1.85
N GLY A 123 -7.94 0.93 2.44
CA GLY A 123 -8.90 1.94 2.88
C GLY A 123 -8.68 2.38 4.32
N TYR A 124 -9.33 3.49 4.70
CA TYR A 124 -9.31 3.97 6.08
C TYR A 124 -9.95 2.93 7.01
N ASN A 125 -9.22 2.48 8.03
CA ASN A 125 -9.63 1.44 8.99
C ASN A 125 -9.99 0.07 8.39
N ALA A 126 -9.57 -0.23 7.16
CA ALA A 126 -9.77 -1.57 6.58
C ALA A 126 -9.01 -2.62 7.43
N ALA A 127 -9.69 -3.69 7.85
CA ALA A 127 -9.11 -4.72 8.73
C ALA A 127 -8.43 -4.17 9.99
N LYS A 128 -8.88 -3.03 10.53
CA LYS A 128 -8.20 -2.33 11.64
C LYS A 128 -7.96 -3.21 12.87
N ALA A 129 -8.95 -4.00 13.27
CA ALA A 129 -8.89 -4.85 14.47
C ALA A 129 -8.31 -6.26 14.23
N LEU A 130 -7.85 -6.57 13.01
CA LEU A 130 -7.40 -7.91 12.66
C LEU A 130 -6.12 -8.24 13.40
N THR A 131 -6.12 -9.29 14.23
CA THR A 131 -4.96 -9.67 15.08
C THR A 131 -4.27 -10.93 14.56
N SER A 132 -5.00 -12.04 14.48
CA SER A 132 -4.46 -13.36 14.09
C SER A 132 -5.07 -13.92 12.82
N GLY A 133 -6.00 -13.18 12.20
CA GLY A 133 -6.66 -13.57 10.96
C GLY A 133 -5.70 -13.75 9.79
N VAL A 134 -5.99 -14.72 8.94
CA VAL A 134 -5.19 -15.03 7.74
C VAL A 134 -6.04 -15.07 6.47
N ARG A 135 -5.40 -14.74 5.34
CA ARG A 135 -5.99 -14.89 3.99
C ARG A 135 -7.26 -14.07 3.77
N ASN A 136 -7.34 -12.88 4.35
CA ASN A 136 -8.48 -11.98 4.16
C ASN A 136 -8.18 -10.92 3.09
N VAL A 137 -9.22 -10.45 2.40
CA VAL A 137 -9.19 -9.27 1.52
C VAL A 137 -10.22 -8.29 2.04
N ALA A 138 -9.77 -7.14 2.56
CA ALA A 138 -10.61 -6.06 3.06
C ALA A 138 -10.38 -4.79 2.26
N MET A 139 -11.35 -4.35 1.47
CA MET A 139 -11.20 -3.20 0.58
C MET A 139 -12.38 -2.24 0.71
N GLY A 140 -12.11 -1.03 1.19
CA GLY A 140 -13.09 0.03 1.41
C GLY A 140 -12.92 0.70 2.78
N TYR A 141 -13.60 1.83 2.97
CA TYR A 141 -13.64 2.51 4.27
C TYR A 141 -14.27 1.58 5.31
N LYS A 142 -13.54 1.23 6.39
CA LYS A 142 -13.97 0.33 7.47
C LYS A 142 -14.39 -1.09 7.04
N ALA A 143 -14.01 -1.56 5.86
CA ALA A 143 -14.25 -2.96 5.49
C ALA A 143 -13.55 -3.91 6.50
N LEU A 144 -14.25 -4.93 7.00
CA LEU A 144 -13.76 -5.86 8.04
C LEU A 144 -13.20 -5.16 9.29
N THR A 145 -13.71 -4.00 9.69
CA THR A 145 -13.09 -3.20 10.76
C THR A 145 -13.07 -3.91 12.13
N ALA A 146 -14.01 -4.83 12.40
CA ALA A 146 -14.11 -5.57 13.68
C ALA A 146 -13.50 -6.98 13.64
N GLY A 147 -12.99 -7.43 12.49
CA GLY A 147 -12.41 -8.77 12.35
C GLY A 147 -11.21 -8.93 13.28
N THR A 148 -11.15 -9.96 14.12
CA THR A 148 -10.03 -10.21 15.05
C THR A 148 -9.25 -11.46 14.64
N SER A 149 -9.92 -12.61 14.63
CA SER A 149 -9.38 -13.92 14.17
C SER A 149 -10.14 -14.46 12.95
N ALA A 150 -10.79 -13.58 12.19
CA ALA A 150 -11.50 -13.92 10.96
C ALA A 150 -10.52 -14.43 9.89
N ASN A 151 -10.90 -15.49 9.17
CA ASN A 151 -10.03 -16.14 8.20
C ASN A 151 -10.72 -16.38 6.86
N ASN A 152 -9.96 -16.26 5.76
CA ASN A 152 -10.41 -16.58 4.41
C ASN A 152 -11.66 -15.78 3.96
N ASN A 153 -11.77 -14.50 4.36
CA ASN A 153 -12.90 -13.66 3.96
C ASN A 153 -12.53 -12.68 2.84
N ILE A 154 -13.48 -12.38 1.97
CA ILE A 154 -13.42 -11.27 1.01
C ILE A 154 -14.49 -10.26 1.41
N THR A 155 -14.09 -9.06 1.83
CA THR A 155 -14.99 -7.96 2.24
C THR A 155 -14.68 -6.72 1.41
N ILE A 156 -15.57 -6.31 0.52
CA ILE A 156 -15.32 -5.22 -0.44
C ILE A 156 -16.50 -4.23 -0.44
N GLY A 157 -16.26 -2.98 -0.02
CA GLY A 157 -17.26 -1.92 0.04
C GLY A 157 -17.05 -0.97 1.23
N TYR A 158 -17.77 0.14 1.24
CA TYR A 158 -17.86 1.01 2.42
C TYR A 158 -18.57 0.25 3.54
N GLN A 159 -17.93 0.08 4.69
CA GLN A 159 -18.43 -0.67 5.86
C GLN A 159 -18.83 -2.13 5.57
N ALA A 160 -18.31 -2.75 4.49
CA ALA A 160 -18.62 -4.14 4.18
C ALA A 160 -18.07 -5.09 5.26
N GLY A 161 -18.95 -5.91 5.85
CA GLY A 161 -18.63 -6.89 6.88
C GLY A 161 -18.01 -6.26 8.12
N ASP A 162 -18.40 -5.03 8.46
CA ASP A 162 -17.80 -4.28 9.57
C ASP A 162 -18.17 -4.89 10.94
N VAL A 163 -19.23 -5.71 10.99
CA VAL A 163 -19.63 -6.53 12.14
C VAL A 163 -18.97 -7.92 12.20
N LEU A 164 -18.23 -8.35 11.16
CA LEU A 164 -17.62 -9.68 11.11
C LEU A 164 -16.41 -9.74 12.06
N VAL A 165 -16.46 -10.58 13.10
CA VAL A 165 -15.41 -10.66 14.14
C VAL A 165 -14.55 -11.92 14.01
N THR A 166 -15.17 -13.11 14.02
CA THR A 166 -14.46 -14.41 13.98
C THR A 166 -14.91 -15.29 12.81
N GLY A 167 -15.96 -14.90 12.10
CA GLY A 167 -16.52 -15.66 10.99
C GLY A 167 -15.52 -15.86 9.85
N GLN A 168 -15.75 -16.90 9.07
CA GLN A 168 -14.77 -17.41 8.11
C GLN A 168 -15.40 -17.78 6.78
N LYS A 169 -14.58 -17.76 5.72
CA LYS A 169 -14.94 -18.24 4.38
C LYS A 169 -16.11 -17.46 3.76
N ASN A 170 -16.28 -16.19 4.14
CA ASN A 170 -17.35 -15.35 3.60
C ASN A 170 -16.87 -14.51 2.41
N ILE A 171 -17.78 -14.26 1.48
CA ILE A 171 -17.66 -13.24 0.44
C ILE A 171 -18.75 -12.21 0.73
N ILE A 172 -18.37 -10.98 1.09
CA ILE A 172 -19.26 -9.89 1.47
C ILE A 172 -18.90 -8.68 0.60
N ILE A 173 -19.76 -8.32 -0.36
CA ILE A 173 -19.47 -7.30 -1.35
C ILE A 173 -20.64 -6.33 -1.48
N GLY A 174 -20.42 -5.05 -1.17
CA GLY A 174 -21.44 -4.00 -1.21
C GLY A 174 -21.21 -2.96 -0.12
N SER A 175 -21.70 -1.73 -0.31
CA SER A 175 -21.74 -0.77 0.80
C SER A 175 -22.70 -1.29 1.85
N ASP A 176 -22.25 -1.32 3.10
CA ASP A 176 -23.03 -1.73 4.27
C ASP A 176 -23.61 -3.16 4.14
N ALA A 177 -22.93 -4.01 3.35
CA ALA A 177 -23.25 -5.42 3.24
C ALA A 177 -22.66 -6.20 4.41
N ASP A 178 -23.41 -7.12 5.01
CA ASP A 178 -23.02 -7.79 6.26
C ASP A 178 -23.28 -9.30 6.28
N PRO A 179 -22.49 -10.07 7.05
CA PRO A 179 -22.81 -11.47 7.33
C PRO A 179 -24.06 -11.59 8.20
N SER A 180 -24.63 -12.78 8.30
CA SER A 180 -25.78 -13.03 9.20
C SER A 180 -25.46 -12.84 10.68
N ALA A 181 -24.18 -12.92 11.06
CA ALA A 181 -23.70 -12.77 12.42
C ALA A 181 -22.19 -12.46 12.44
N ALA A 182 -21.69 -11.95 13.57
CA ALA A 182 -20.26 -11.73 13.80
C ALA A 182 -19.38 -12.98 13.62
N ALA A 183 -19.96 -14.17 13.82
CA ALA A 183 -19.32 -15.46 13.64
C ALA A 183 -19.84 -16.24 12.43
N GLY A 184 -20.62 -15.59 11.54
CA GLY A 184 -21.20 -16.26 10.36
C GLY A 184 -20.12 -16.87 9.46
N GLU A 185 -20.43 -18.04 8.90
CA GLU A 185 -19.49 -18.82 8.10
C GLU A 185 -20.04 -19.22 6.74
N ASN A 186 -19.13 -19.27 5.76
CA ASN A 186 -19.39 -19.82 4.43
C ASN A 186 -20.58 -19.15 3.71
N GLN A 187 -20.67 -17.82 3.79
CA GLN A 187 -21.73 -17.03 3.18
C GLN A 187 -21.23 -16.29 1.94
N ILE A 188 -22.08 -16.12 0.94
CA ILE A 188 -21.87 -15.18 -0.16
C ILE A 188 -22.96 -14.12 -0.06
N VAL A 189 -22.62 -12.89 0.29
CA VAL A 189 -23.53 -11.77 0.48
C VAL A 189 -23.08 -10.65 -0.46
N ILE A 190 -23.87 -10.36 -1.49
CA ILE A 190 -23.51 -9.39 -2.52
C ILE A 190 -24.66 -8.42 -2.77
N GLY A 191 -24.45 -7.13 -2.53
CA GLY A 191 -25.43 -6.07 -2.75
C GLY A 191 -25.34 -4.94 -1.74
N PHE A 192 -25.79 -3.74 -2.12
CA PHE A 192 -25.94 -2.60 -1.21
C PHE A 192 -26.89 -2.97 -0.06
N GLU A 193 -26.46 -2.78 1.20
CA GLU A 193 -27.24 -3.11 2.40
C GLU A 193 -27.77 -4.55 2.43
N SER A 194 -27.09 -5.49 1.76
CA SER A 194 -27.47 -6.90 1.79
C SER A 194 -26.96 -7.57 3.06
N VAL A 195 -27.78 -8.39 3.71
CA VAL A 195 -27.43 -9.06 4.96
C VAL A 195 -27.63 -10.57 4.80
N GLY A 196 -26.60 -11.34 5.16
CA GLY A 196 -26.70 -12.80 5.22
C GLY A 196 -27.80 -13.25 6.17
N THR A 197 -28.43 -14.39 5.90
CA THR A 197 -29.51 -14.92 6.76
C THR A 197 -29.09 -16.12 7.60
N ALA A 198 -28.12 -16.90 7.14
CA ALA A 198 -27.53 -18.03 7.85
C ALA A 198 -26.23 -18.49 7.17
N ASP A 199 -25.51 -19.40 7.82
CA ASP A 199 -24.32 -20.04 7.27
C ASP A 199 -24.64 -20.88 6.04
N ASN A 200 -23.65 -21.02 5.14
CA ASN A 200 -23.74 -21.83 3.92
C ASN A 200 -24.81 -21.35 2.92
N GLN A 201 -25.06 -20.04 2.86
CA GLN A 201 -26.06 -19.46 1.99
C GLN A 201 -25.48 -18.39 1.05
N VAL A 202 -26.22 -18.14 -0.03
CA VAL A 202 -25.97 -17.06 -0.98
C VAL A 202 -27.14 -16.07 -0.89
N VAL A 203 -26.82 -14.80 -0.64
CA VAL A 203 -27.74 -13.66 -0.65
C VAL A 203 -27.25 -12.70 -1.72
N LEU A 204 -28.11 -12.42 -2.71
CA LEU A 204 -27.84 -11.50 -3.82
C LEU A 204 -28.88 -10.38 -3.79
N GLY A 205 -28.47 -9.20 -3.37
CA GLY A 205 -29.33 -8.04 -3.22
C GLY A 205 -30.01 -7.95 -1.85
N ASN A 206 -30.88 -6.94 -1.73
CA ASN A 206 -31.67 -6.63 -0.55
C ASN A 206 -33.16 -6.59 -0.91
N SER A 207 -34.04 -6.14 0.00
CA SER A 207 -35.49 -6.04 -0.25
C SER A 207 -35.90 -5.11 -1.41
N SER A 208 -34.99 -4.25 -1.88
CA SER A 208 -35.23 -3.37 -3.03
C SER A 208 -34.87 -4.02 -4.37
N THR A 209 -34.32 -5.22 -4.36
CA THR A 209 -34.03 -5.98 -5.58
C THR A 209 -35.33 -6.56 -6.14
N THR A 210 -35.72 -6.14 -7.35
CA THR A 210 -37.03 -6.49 -7.94
C THR A 210 -36.99 -7.66 -8.93
N GLN A 211 -35.82 -7.96 -9.50
CA GLN A 211 -35.63 -9.14 -10.35
C GLN A 211 -34.19 -9.64 -10.24
N TRP A 212 -34.04 -10.96 -10.29
CA TRP A 212 -32.82 -11.59 -10.73
C TRP A 212 -32.93 -11.93 -12.22
N VAL A 213 -31.92 -11.59 -13.01
CA VAL A 213 -31.94 -11.82 -14.46
C VAL A 213 -30.88 -12.88 -14.80
N PRO A 214 -31.27 -14.07 -15.29
CA PRO A 214 -30.31 -15.07 -15.72
C PRO A 214 -29.51 -14.59 -16.95
N GLY A 215 -28.28 -15.12 -17.09
CA GLY A 215 -27.42 -14.83 -18.24
C GLY A 215 -27.91 -15.39 -19.58
N SER A 216 -28.97 -16.20 -19.59
CA SER A 216 -29.65 -16.69 -20.79
C SER A 216 -31.14 -16.91 -20.51
N ALA A 217 -31.96 -16.90 -21.56
CA ALA A 217 -33.40 -17.08 -21.45
C ALA A 217 -33.82 -18.46 -20.91
N ASP A 218 -32.95 -19.47 -21.08
CA ASP A 218 -33.22 -20.85 -20.67
C ASP A 218 -32.69 -21.20 -19.28
N ALA A 219 -32.01 -20.26 -18.60
CA ALA A 219 -31.49 -20.51 -17.27
C ALA A 219 -32.62 -20.50 -16.23
N THR A 220 -32.47 -21.37 -15.22
CA THR A 220 -33.41 -21.46 -14.10
C THR A 220 -33.48 -20.11 -13.37
N ASP A 221 -34.68 -19.55 -13.31
CA ASP A 221 -34.96 -18.36 -12.52
C ASP A 221 -34.80 -18.67 -11.03
N LEU A 222 -34.01 -17.85 -10.35
CA LEU A 222 -33.69 -17.98 -8.91
C LEU A 222 -34.56 -17.08 -8.03
N GLY A 223 -35.64 -16.52 -8.56
CA GLY A 223 -36.64 -15.80 -7.75
C GLY A 223 -36.99 -14.41 -8.26
N SER A 224 -36.91 -14.18 -9.57
CA SER A 224 -37.58 -13.05 -10.20
C SER A 224 -39.10 -13.26 -10.07
N THR A 225 -39.81 -12.28 -9.51
CA THR A 225 -41.27 -12.33 -9.30
C THR A 225 -42.02 -11.67 -10.44
#